data_AF-A0A1B0B506-F1
#
_entry.id   AF-A0A1B0B506-F1
#
_cell.length_a   1.000
_cell.length_b   1.000
_cell.length_c   1.000
_cell.angle_alpha   90.00
_cell.angle_beta   90.00
_cell.angle_gamma   90.00
#
_symmetry.space_group_name_H-M   'P 1'
#
loop_
_entity.id
_entity.type
_entity.pdbx_description
1 polymer ?
#
loop_
_entity_poly.entity_id
_entity_poly.type
_entity_poly.pdbx_seq_one_letter_code
_entity_poly.pdbx_strand_id
1 'polypeptide(L)'
;MGLFGQTKSKDPKEQVQEWTHKIRKESNQLDRQIRSIHREEEKVKRSLKQAAVKNDRDTCVILAKEIVNARKAVGRIYTSKAHLNSIQLNMKNQLGG
;
A
#
# COMPACT_ATOMS: atom_id res chain seq x y z
N MET A 1 -35.51 -9.67 35.50
CA MET A 1 -34.72 -9.34 34.30
C MET A 1 -33.52 -8.49 34.73
N GLY A 2 -32.34 -9.11 34.84
CA GLY A 2 -31.10 -8.41 35.19
C GLY A 2 -30.58 -7.64 33.98
N LEU A 3 -31.05 -6.41 33.83
CA LEU A 3 -30.80 -5.51 32.73
C LEU A 3 -29.64 -4.56 33.10
N PHE A 4 -28.44 -5.10 33.28
CA PHE A 4 -27.23 -4.30 33.47
C PHE A 4 -26.24 -4.60 32.34
N GLY A 5 -25.97 -3.56 31.55
CA GLY A 5 -25.07 -3.58 30.42
C GLY A 5 -23.62 -3.83 30.84
N GLN A 6 -23.23 -5.08 30.94
CA GLN A 6 -21.85 -5.45 30.66
C GLN A 6 -21.65 -5.24 29.16
N THR A 7 -21.19 -4.03 28.81
CA THR A 7 -20.31 -3.88 27.65
C THR A 7 -19.20 -4.89 27.86
N LYS A 8 -19.30 -6.07 27.22
CA LYS A 8 -18.18 -6.99 27.09
C LYS A 8 -17.10 -6.17 26.41
N SER A 9 -16.15 -5.66 27.20
CA SER A 9 -14.88 -5.14 26.71
C SER A 9 -14.36 -6.23 25.77
N LYS A 10 -14.32 -5.94 24.46
CA LYS A 10 -13.96 -6.90 23.42
C LYS A 10 -12.75 -7.70 23.91
N ASP A 11 -12.86 -9.02 23.90
CA ASP A 11 -11.79 -9.90 24.36
C ASP A 11 -10.48 -9.49 23.62
N PRO A 12 -9.33 -9.37 24.30
CA PRO A 12 -8.08 -9.00 23.65
C PRO A 12 -7.78 -9.84 22.39
N LYS A 13 -8.22 -11.10 22.38
CA LYS A 13 -8.15 -11.98 21.19
C LYS A 13 -8.98 -11.46 20.02
N GLU A 14 -10.22 -11.03 20.26
CA GLU A 14 -11.08 -10.44 19.23
C GLU A 14 -10.53 -9.12 18.70
N GLN A 15 -9.97 -8.28 19.58
CA GLN A 15 -9.37 -6.99 19.19
C GLN A 15 -8.18 -7.19 18.24
N VAL A 16 -7.27 -8.10 18.58
CA VAL A 16 -6.11 -8.39 17.73
C VAL A 16 -6.53 -9.06 16.42
N GLN A 17 -7.55 -9.92 16.42
CA GLN A 17 -8.10 -10.47 15.17
C GLN A 17 -8.67 -9.36 14.28
N GLU A 18 -9.42 -8.42 14.85
CA GLU A 18 -9.96 -7.26 14.13
C GLU A 18 -8.83 -6.40 13.52
N TRP A 19 -7.80 -6.09 14.30
CA TRP A 19 -6.65 -5.32 13.82
C TRP A 19 -5.85 -6.06 12.75
N THR A 20 -5.63 -7.36 12.92
CA THR A 20 -4.97 -8.21 11.91
C THR A 20 -5.76 -8.21 10.60
N HIS A 21 -7.10 -8.26 10.67
CA HIS A 21 -7.95 -8.19 9.49
C HIS A 21 -7.85 -6.82 8.80
N LYS A 22 -7.88 -5.72 9.56
CA LYS A 22 -7.69 -4.36 9.03
C LYS A 22 -6.33 -4.21 8.36
N ILE A 23 -5.25 -4.66 9.00
CA ILE A 23 -3.89 -4.58 8.44
C ILE A 23 -3.81 -5.34 7.10
N ARG A 24 -4.40 -6.54 7.01
CA ARG A 24 -4.45 -7.29 5.74
C ARG A 24 -5.22 -6.54 4.65
N LYS A 25 -6.36 -5.94 5.00
CA LYS A 25 -7.16 -5.14 4.06
C LYS A 25 -6.35 -3.96 3.51
N GLU A 26 -5.66 -3.23 4.39
CA GLU A 26 -4.79 -2.12 4.00
C GLU A 26 -3.60 -2.61 3.17
N SER A 27 -2.95 -3.71 3.53
CA SER A 27 -1.87 -4.31 2.72
C SER A 27 -2.35 -4.65 1.30
N ASN A 28 -3.54 -5.23 1.16
CA ASN A 28 -4.13 -5.50 -0.16
C ASN A 28 -4.45 -4.22 -0.94
N GLN A 29 -4.83 -3.15 -0.24
CA GLN A 29 -5.04 -1.84 -0.85
C GLN A 29 -3.74 -1.25 -1.38
N LEU A 30 -2.64 -1.34 -0.62
CA LEU A 30 -1.31 -0.94 -1.07
C LEU A 30 -0.85 -1.75 -2.28
N ASP A 31 -1.12 -3.06 -2.32
CA ASP A 31 -0.83 -3.89 -3.50
C ASP A 31 -1.61 -3.46 -4.75
N ARG A 32 -2.87 -3.07 -4.58
CA ARG A 32 -3.66 -2.50 -5.68
C ARG A 32 -3.09 -1.16 -6.17
N GLN A 33 -2.64 -0.30 -5.25
CA GLN A 33 -1.98 0.95 -5.60
C GLN A 33 -0.69 0.72 -6.38
N ILE A 34 0.17 -0.21 -5.94
CA ILE A 34 1.40 -0.58 -6.67
C ILE A 34 1.07 -1.01 -8.11
N ARG A 35 0.10 -1.90 -8.28
CA ARG A 35 -0.34 -2.35 -9.62
C ARG A 35 -0.88 -1.20 -10.47
N SER A 36 -1.60 -0.27 -9.86
CA SER A 36 -2.11 0.90 -10.57
C SER A 36 -0.97 1.80 -11.05
N ILE A 37 0.01 2.06 -10.19
CA ILE A 37 1.18 2.88 -10.53
C ILE A 37 1.99 2.23 -11.64
N HIS A 38 2.24 0.92 -11.61
CA HIS A 38 2.96 0.24 -12.69
C HIS A 38 2.23 0.29 -14.03
N ARG A 39 0.89 0.17 -14.04
CA ARG A 39 0.12 0.33 -15.28
C ARG A 39 0.24 1.74 -15.85
N GLU A 40 0.23 2.74 -15.00
CA GLU A 40 0.39 4.13 -15.44
C GLU A 40 1.82 4.41 -15.91
N GLU A 41 2.84 3.89 -15.20
CA GLU A 41 4.25 3.97 -15.59
C GLU A 41 4.46 3.40 -17.01
N GLU A 42 3.84 2.26 -17.34
CA GLU A 42 3.91 1.67 -18.67
C GLU A 42 3.24 2.53 -19.76
N LYS A 43 2.16 3.26 -19.43
CA LYS A 43 1.58 4.24 -20.38
C LYS A 43 2.52 5.42 -20.60
N VAL A 44 3.06 6.00 -19.52
CA VAL A 44 4.03 7.10 -19.59
C VAL A 44 5.25 6.71 -20.42
N LYS A 45 5.74 5.48 -20.25
CA LYS A 45 6.84 4.92 -21.05
C LYS A 45 6.51 4.79 -22.53
N ARG A 46 5.27 4.43 -22.89
CA ARG A 46 4.82 4.44 -24.30
C ARG A 46 4.77 5.86 -24.85
N SER A 47 4.22 6.81 -24.09
CA SER A 47 4.19 8.23 -24.47
C SER A 47 5.59 8.80 -24.64
N LEU A 48 6.53 8.43 -23.77
CA LEU A 48 7.93 8.84 -23.86
C LEU A 48 8.58 8.33 -25.15
N LYS A 49 8.35 7.07 -25.53
CA LYS A 49 8.84 6.53 -26.80
C LYS A 49 8.26 7.28 -28.00
N GLN A 50 6.97 7.63 -27.97
CA GLN A 50 6.33 8.39 -29.04
C GLN A 50 6.88 9.83 -29.14
N ALA A 51 7.10 10.50 -28.00
CA ALA A 51 7.71 11.82 -27.96
C ALA A 51 9.16 11.79 -28.46
N ALA A 52 9.91 10.72 -28.15
CA ALA A 52 11.28 10.53 -28.63
C ALA A 52 11.36 10.41 -30.16
N VAL A 53 10.41 9.71 -30.79
CA VAL A 53 10.32 9.63 -32.27
C VAL A 53 10.05 11.01 -32.89
N LYS A 54 9.27 11.86 -32.21
CA LYS A 54 8.98 13.23 -32.64
C LYS A 54 10.12 14.22 -32.36
N ASN A 55 11.22 13.76 -31.77
CA ASN A 55 12.38 14.56 -31.38
C ASN A 55 12.03 15.70 -30.39
N ASP A 56 10.95 15.52 -29.62
CA ASP A 56 10.52 16.48 -28.60
C ASP A 56 11.25 16.19 -27.28
N ARG A 57 12.38 16.88 -27.11
CA ARG A 57 13.29 16.67 -25.98
C ARG A 57 12.68 17.11 -24.65
N ASP A 58 11.96 18.22 -24.63
CA ASP A 58 11.41 18.79 -23.39
C ASP A 58 10.33 17.86 -22.81
N THR A 59 9.43 17.37 -23.66
CA THR A 59 8.42 16.38 -23.27
C THR A 59 9.05 15.08 -22.79
N CYS A 60 10.11 14.60 -23.45
CA CYS A 60 10.84 13.40 -23.01
C CYS A 60 11.43 13.56 -21.60
N VAL A 61 12.01 14.72 -21.28
CA VAL A 61 12.60 15.00 -19.97
C VAL A 61 11.52 15.02 -18.88
N ILE A 62 10.35 15.61 -19.16
CA ILE A 62 9.23 15.66 -18.21
C ILE A 62 8.72 14.24 -17.92
N LEU A 63 8.44 13.45 -18.97
CA LEU A 63 7.94 12.08 -18.83
C LEU A 63 8.98 11.17 -18.14
N ALA A 64 10.27 11.36 -18.39
CA ALA A 64 11.32 10.60 -17.72
C ALA A 64 11.35 10.88 -16.21
N LYS A 65 11.19 12.15 -15.80
CA LYS A 65 11.10 12.52 -14.38
C LYS A 65 9.88 11.90 -13.72
N GLU A 66 8.75 11.84 -14.42
CA GLU A 66 7.53 11.21 -13.93
C GLU A 66 7.70 9.71 -13.66
N ILE A 67 8.39 8.98 -14.55
CA ILE A 67 8.74 7.57 -14.35
C ILE A 67 9.60 7.39 -13.08
N VAL A 68 10.61 8.24 -12.88
CA VAL A 68 11.46 8.18 -11.67
C VAL A 68 10.64 8.43 -10.40
N ASN A 69 9.72 9.40 -10.44
CA ASN A 69 8.84 9.70 -9.31
C ASN A 69 7.86 8.56 -9.02
N ALA A 70 7.31 7.91 -10.05
CA ALA A 70 6.46 6.74 -9.91
C ALA A 70 7.21 5.60 -9.20
N ARG A 71 8.46 5.32 -9.59
CA ARG A 71 9.31 4.31 -8.93
C ARG A 71 9.60 4.63 -7.47
N LYS A 72 9.90 5.90 -7.16
CA LYS A 72 10.08 6.35 -5.77
C LYS A 72 8.80 6.19 -4.95
N ALA A 73 7.64 6.46 -5.54
CA ALA A 73 6.35 6.26 -4.87
C ALA A 73 6.12 4.76 -4.56
N VAL A 74 6.38 3.87 -5.52
CA VAL A 74 6.32 2.42 -5.30
C VAL A 74 7.27 1.97 -4.19
N GLY A 75 8.52 2.48 -4.17
CA GLY A 75 9.47 2.21 -3.09
C GLY A 75 8.94 2.58 -1.71
N ARG A 76 8.33 3.77 -1.56
CA ARG A 76 7.69 4.19 -0.30
C ARG A 76 6.53 3.26 0.10
N ILE A 77 5.71 2.82 -0.85
CA ILE A 77 4.61 1.90 -0.57
C ILE A 77 5.12 0.53 -0.11
N TYR A 78 6.21 0.01 -0.70
CA TYR A 78 6.85 -1.22 -0.23
C TYR A 78 7.36 -1.08 1.22
N THR A 79 7.96 0.04 1.56
CA THR A 79 8.39 0.32 2.95
C THR A 79 7.18 0.33 3.91
N SER A 80 6.09 1.02 3.55
CA SER A 80 4.85 1.01 4.33
C SER A 80 4.27 -0.40 4.52
N LYS A 81 4.32 -1.23 3.46
CA LYS A 81 3.89 -2.63 3.53
C LYS A 81 4.75 -3.45 4.49
N ALA A 82 6.07 -3.25 4.47
CA ALA A 82 6.99 -3.92 5.40
C ALA A 82 6.67 -3.55 6.86
N HIS A 83 6.40 -2.27 7.14
CA HIS A 83 5.97 -1.82 8.46
C HIS A 83 4.66 -2.48 8.91
N LEU A 84 3.65 -2.52 8.04
CA LEU A 84 2.38 -3.20 8.33
C LEU A 84 2.58 -4.69 8.65
N ASN A 85 3.43 -5.38 7.90
CA ASN A 85 3.77 -6.79 8.17
C ASN A 85 4.46 -6.96 9.54
N SER A 86 5.38 -6.06 9.90
CA SER A 86 6.03 -6.07 11.20
C SER A 86 5.04 -5.89 12.35
N ILE A 87 4.08 -4.96 12.21
CA ILE A 87 3.02 -4.73 13.19
C ILE A 87 2.14 -5.97 13.30
N GLN A 88 1.76 -6.59 12.17
CA GLN A 88 0.96 -7.80 12.16
C GLN A 88 1.65 -8.97 12.88
N LEU A 89 2.97 -9.15 12.69
CA LEU A 89 3.75 -10.17 13.38
C LEU A 89 3.81 -9.91 14.88
N ASN A 90 4.06 -8.66 15.28
CA ASN A 90 4.08 -8.28 16.69
C ASN A 90 2.73 -8.56 17.37
N MET A 91 1.62 -8.17 16.73
CA MET A 91 0.26 -8.43 17.24
C MET A 91 -0.05 -9.92 17.37
N LYS A 92 0.37 -10.75 16.41
CA LYS A 92 0.22 -12.21 16.52
C LYS A 92 1.02 -12.79 17.70
N ASN A 93 2.24 -12.31 17.91
CA ASN A 93 3.08 -12.78 19.02
C ASN A 93 2.47 -12.42 20.38
N GLN A 94 1.81 -11.25 20.51
CA GLN A 94 1.11 -10.86 21.74
C GLN A 94 -0.09 -11.76 22.11
N LEU A 95 -0.65 -12.52 21.16
CA LEU A 95 -1.75 -13.46 21.44
C LEU A 95 -1.30 -14.88 21.78
N GLY A 96 -0.05 -15.22 21.44
CA GLY A 96 0.53 -16.55 21.67
C GLY A 96 1.34 -16.66 22.95
N GLY A 97 1.59 -15.54 23.63
CA GLY A 97 2.23 -15.47 24.94
C GLY A 97 1.23 -15.42 26.09
#